data_AF-A0A3D2KJ96-F1
#
_entry.id   AF-A0A3D2KJ96-F1
#
_cell.length_a   1.000
_cell.length_b   1.000
_cell.length_c   1.000
_cell.angle_alpha   90.00
_cell.angle_beta   90.00
_cell.angle_gamma   90.00
#
_symmetry.space_group_name_H-M   'P 1'
#
loop_
_entity.id
_entity.type
_entity.pdbx_description
1 polymer ?
#
loop_
_entity_poly.entity_id
_entity_poly.type
_entity_poly.pdbx_seq_one_letter_code
_entity_poly.pdbx_strand_id
1 'polypeptide(L)'
;FRLAEHEVREGGERGRELGREVAEVMGRPFEGNVAVRHPLEVLGRQEAADRLRAGVERPLTGLKVACYYGCLLVRPSEVVSFESDPEHPESMDKLMTLLGAEPVRWSYKTDC
;
A
#
# COMPACT_ATOMS: atom_id res chain seq x y z
N PHE A 1 9.38 0.55 1.26
CA PHE A 1 9.71 1.79 2.01
C PHE A 1 9.31 1.74 3.48
N ARG A 2 8.09 1.29 3.85
CA ARG A 2 7.76 1.03 5.27
C ARG A 2 8.74 0.07 5.94
N LEU A 3 9.20 -0.95 5.22
CA LEU A 3 10.24 -1.84 5.72
C LEU A 3 11.54 -1.09 6.08
N ALA A 4 11.98 -0.15 5.24
CA ALA A 4 13.20 0.62 5.53
C ALA A 4 13.04 1.51 6.78
N GLU A 5 11.87 2.15 6.93
CA GLU A 5 11.54 2.92 8.15
C GLU A 5 11.52 2.00 9.38
N HIS A 6 10.86 0.85 9.27
CA HIS A 6 10.79 -0.16 10.33
C HIS A 6 12.17 -0.68 10.74
N GLU A 7 13.06 -0.98 9.79
CA GLU A 7 14.42 -1.44 10.08
C GLU A 7 15.24 -0.39 10.86
N VAL A 8 15.16 0.89 10.49
CA VAL A 8 15.89 1.95 11.22
C VAL A 8 15.35 2.12 12.64
N ARG A 9 14.05 1.95 12.84
CA ARG A 9 13.39 2.17 14.15
C ARG A 9 13.44 0.97 15.07
N GLU A 10 13.13 -0.21 14.55
CA GLU A 10 12.90 -1.44 15.29
C GLU A 10 14.05 -2.46 15.13
N GLY A 11 15.01 -2.22 14.24
CA GLY A 11 16.11 -3.14 13.91
C GLY A 11 17.24 -3.26 14.95
N GLY A 12 17.01 -2.80 16.18
CA GLY A 12 17.98 -2.93 17.28
C GLY A 12 19.34 -2.27 16.99
N GLU A 13 20.43 -2.99 17.23
CA GLU A 13 21.80 -2.49 17.01
C GLU A 13 22.10 -2.21 15.54
N ARG A 14 21.67 -3.14 14.67
CA ARG A 14 21.81 -3.00 13.21
C ARG A 14 21.02 -1.80 12.69
N GLY A 15 19.81 -1.58 13.20
CA GLY A 15 19.00 -0.40 12.85
C GLY A 15 19.68 0.92 13.23
N ARG A 16 20.33 0.97 14.40
CA ARG A 16 21.11 2.15 14.84
C ARG A 16 22.35 2.40 14.00
N GLU A 17 23.05 1.34 13.58
CA GLU A 17 24.18 1.44 12.66
C GLU A 17 23.73 1.98 11.30
N LEU A 18 22.70 1.37 10.72
CA LEU A 18 22.10 1.82 9.47
C LEU A 18 21.65 3.29 9.54
N GLY A 19 21.03 3.70 10.66
CA GLY A 19 20.63 5.09 10.88
C GLY A 19 21.81 6.06 10.88
N ARG A 20 22.98 5.66 11.41
CA ARG A 20 24.21 6.48 11.38
C ARG A 20 24.78 6.59 9.97
N GLU A 21 24.85 5.48 9.24
CA GLU A 21 25.31 5.46 7.84
C GLU A 21 24.43 6.37 6.96
N VAL A 22 23.11 6.23 7.08
CA VAL A 22 22.15 7.08 6.35
C VAL A 22 22.35 8.55 6.72
N ALA A 23 22.59 8.86 8.00
CA ALA A 23 22.80 10.24 8.43
C ALA A 23 24.09 10.85 7.88
N GLU A 24 25.16 10.07 7.79
CA GLU A 24 26.44 10.49 7.21
C GLU A 24 26.28 10.87 5.73
N VAL A 25 25.60 10.02 4.95
CA VAL A 25 25.35 10.26 3.52
C VAL A 25 24.42 11.45 3.29
N MET A 26 23.38 11.59 4.11
CA MET A 26 22.35 12.63 3.96
C MET A 26 22.77 13.98 4.57
N GLY A 27 23.84 14.02 5.35
CA GLY A 27 24.26 15.19 6.13
C GLY A 27 23.30 15.59 7.25
N ARG A 28 22.33 14.73 7.59
CA ARG A 28 21.34 14.94 8.64
C ARG A 28 20.75 13.61 9.13
N PRO A 29 20.34 13.50 10.42
CA PRO A 29 19.67 12.31 10.92
C PRO A 29 18.38 11.97 10.16
N PHE A 30 18.15 10.68 9.90
CA PHE A 30 16.84 10.19 9.50
C PHE A 30 16.01 9.85 10.74
N GLU A 31 14.98 10.64 10.99
CA GLU A 31 14.19 10.57 12.23
C GLU A 31 13.10 9.48 12.22
N GLY A 32 12.88 8.81 11.08
CA GLY A 32 11.85 7.76 10.97
C GLY A 32 10.42 8.25 11.23
N ASN A 33 10.13 9.54 11.00
CA ASN A 33 8.82 10.16 11.18
C ASN A 33 8.06 10.39 9.86
N VAL A 34 8.52 9.76 8.77
CA VAL A 34 7.92 9.89 7.44
C VAL A 34 6.86 8.80 7.24
N ALA A 35 5.58 9.19 7.22
CA ALA A 35 4.50 8.26 6.96
C ALA A 35 4.42 7.88 5.47
N VAL A 36 4.90 6.69 5.11
CA VAL A 36 4.78 6.18 3.74
C VAL A 36 3.40 5.52 3.54
N ARG A 37 2.63 6.02 2.59
CA ARG A 37 1.27 5.54 2.28
C ARG A 37 1.20 4.95 0.88
N HIS A 38 0.57 3.80 0.74
CA HIS A 38 0.25 3.24 -0.57
C HIS A 38 -0.93 4.01 -1.19
N PRO A 39 -0.97 4.27 -2.51
CA PRO A 39 -2.08 4.99 -3.13
C PRO A 39 -3.45 4.37 -2.83
N LEU A 40 -3.57 3.04 -2.82
CA LEU A 40 -4.83 2.36 -2.46
C LEU A 40 -5.29 2.69 -1.04
N GLU A 41 -4.37 2.86 -0.10
CA GLU A 41 -4.72 3.25 1.26
C GLU A 41 -5.26 4.68 1.30
N VAL A 42 -4.69 5.58 0.50
CA VAL A 42 -5.15 6.98 0.43
C VAL A 42 -6.51 7.07 -0.26
N LEU A 43 -6.65 6.39 -1.40
CA LEU A 43 -7.88 6.39 -2.22
C LEU A 43 -9.02 5.62 -1.55
N GLY A 44 -8.69 4.64 -0.71
CA GLY A 44 -9.66 3.88 0.08
C GLY A 44 -10.23 4.63 1.29
N ARG A 45 -9.67 5.80 1.66
CA ARG A 45 -10.25 6.63 2.73
C ARG A 45 -11.61 7.15 2.29
N GLN A 46 -12.57 7.16 3.21
CA GLN A 46 -13.96 7.54 2.93
C GLN A 46 -14.07 8.87 2.16
N GLU A 47 -13.38 9.91 2.62
CA GLU A 47 -13.39 11.22 1.96
C GLU A 47 -12.85 11.17 0.51
N ALA A 48 -11.77 10.43 0.28
CA ALA A 48 -11.17 10.28 -1.05
C ALA A 48 -12.09 9.45 -1.96
N ALA A 49 -12.65 8.35 -1.45
CA ALA A 49 -13.61 7.51 -2.14
C ALA A 49 -14.87 8.29 -2.56
N ASP A 50 -15.38 9.16 -1.70
CA ASP A 50 -16.55 9.97 -2.00
C ASP A 50 -16.27 11.02 -3.09
N ARG A 51 -15.10 11.67 -3.01
CA ARG A 51 -14.63 12.60 -4.06
C ARG A 51 -14.41 11.89 -5.40
N LEU A 52 -13.82 10.69 -5.36
CA LEU A 52 -13.64 9.86 -6.55
C LEU A 52 -15.00 9.54 -7.19
N ARG A 53 -15.95 9.04 -6.38
CA ARG A 53 -17.29 8.68 -6.86
C ARG A 53 -18.00 9.86 -7.51
N ALA A 54 -17.90 11.06 -6.92
CA ALA A 54 -18.48 12.28 -7.49
C ALA A 54 -17.80 12.74 -8.78
N GLY A 55 -16.52 12.41 -8.98
CA GLY A 55 -15.73 12.82 -10.13
C GLY A 55 -15.70 11.82 -11.30
N VAL A 56 -16.39 10.68 -11.20
CA VAL A 56 -16.43 9.70 -12.30
C VAL A 56 -17.29 10.22 -13.45
N GLU A 57 -16.66 10.71 -14.51
CA GLU A 57 -17.36 11.14 -15.74
C GLU A 57 -17.68 9.97 -16.69
N ARG A 58 -16.78 8.97 -16.73
CA ARG A 58 -16.89 7.80 -17.61
C ARG A 58 -16.65 6.53 -16.78
N PRO A 59 -17.72 5.90 -16.28
CA PRO A 59 -17.60 4.66 -15.52
C PRO A 59 -16.98 3.55 -16.36
N LEU A 60 -16.26 2.65 -15.69
CA LEU A 60 -15.64 1.46 -16.30
C LEU A 60 -16.65 0.32 -16.50
N THR A 61 -17.92 0.65 -16.73
CA THR A 61 -19.02 -0.32 -16.81
C THR A 61 -18.77 -1.39 -17.86
N GLY A 62 -18.96 -2.65 -17.47
CA GLY A 62 -18.74 -3.83 -18.32
C GLY A 62 -17.28 -4.26 -18.45
N LEU A 63 -16.33 -3.52 -17.86
CA LEU A 63 -14.93 -3.92 -17.84
C LEU A 63 -14.67 -4.94 -16.72
N LYS A 64 -14.33 -6.16 -17.09
CA LYS A 64 -13.89 -7.20 -16.16
C LYS A 64 -12.40 -7.06 -15.87
N VAL A 65 -12.01 -6.92 -14.61
CA VAL A 65 -10.61 -6.65 -14.22
C VAL A 65 -10.09 -7.66 -13.20
N ALA A 66 -8.89 -8.18 -13.43
CA ALA A 66 -8.17 -8.97 -12.44
C ALA A 66 -7.27 -8.04 -11.62
N CYS A 67 -7.61 -7.82 -10.36
CA CYS A 67 -6.81 -6.98 -9.46
C CYS A 67 -5.59 -7.78 -8.98
N TYR A 68 -4.39 -7.36 -9.38
CA TYR A 68 -3.12 -7.94 -8.94
C TYR A 68 -2.47 -7.04 -7.88
N TYR A 69 -2.35 -7.55 -6.66
CA TYR A 69 -1.83 -6.83 -5.51
C TYR A 69 -0.31 -6.95 -5.38
N GLY A 70 0.26 -8.03 -5.92
CA GLY A 70 1.68 -8.34 -5.84
C GLY A 70 2.16 -8.67 -4.42
N CYS A 71 3.44 -9.05 -4.31
CA CYS A 71 4.03 -9.48 -3.03
C CYS A 71 4.20 -8.33 -2.03
N LEU A 72 4.75 -7.19 -2.49
CA LEU A 72 5.25 -6.13 -1.60
C LEU A 72 4.15 -5.27 -0.97
N LEU A 73 2.91 -5.41 -1.42
CA LEU A 73 1.77 -4.70 -0.84
C LEU A 73 1.30 -5.35 0.46
N VAL A 74 1.41 -6.67 0.53
CA VAL A 74 0.88 -7.50 1.62
C VAL A 74 1.97 -8.19 2.44
N ARG A 75 3.23 -8.23 1.97
CA ARG A 75 4.36 -8.91 2.64
C ARG A 75 5.57 -7.98 2.86
N PRO A 76 6.20 -8.00 4.06
CA PRO A 76 5.79 -8.70 5.28
C PRO A 76 4.57 -8.02 5.94
N SER A 77 3.53 -8.78 6.23
CA SER A 77 2.21 -8.26 6.59
C SER A 77 2.22 -7.44 7.86
N GLU A 78 3.11 -7.77 8.80
CA GLU A 78 3.29 -7.09 10.08
C GLU A 78 3.81 -5.65 9.93
N VAL A 79 4.47 -5.35 8.80
CA VAL A 79 5.15 -4.08 8.59
C VAL A 79 4.50 -3.24 7.48
N VAL A 80 4.10 -3.88 6.38
CA VAL A 80 3.71 -3.15 5.16
C VAL A 80 2.22 -3.15 4.91
N SER A 81 1.50 -4.19 5.35
CA SER A 81 0.09 -4.34 4.99
C SER A 81 -0.79 -3.30 5.68
N PHE A 82 -1.77 -2.80 4.95
CA PHE A 82 -2.89 -2.01 5.47
C PHE A 82 -4.24 -2.69 5.20
N GLU A 83 -4.20 -3.92 4.67
CA GLU A 83 -5.38 -4.76 4.46
C GLU A 83 -5.75 -5.45 5.77
N SER A 84 -7.05 -5.64 5.99
CA SER A 84 -7.54 -6.43 7.14
C SER A 84 -7.21 -7.92 7.00
N ASP A 85 -7.21 -8.43 5.76
CA ASP A 85 -6.76 -9.78 5.41
C ASP A 85 -5.68 -9.67 4.31
N PRO A 86 -4.39 -9.74 4.65
CA PRO A 86 -3.29 -9.68 3.69
C PRO A 86 -3.25 -10.85 2.70
N GLU A 87 -3.81 -12.01 3.05
CA GLU A 87 -3.87 -13.19 2.17
C GLU A 87 -4.99 -13.04 1.13
N HIS A 88 -6.07 -12.33 1.50
CA HIS A 88 -7.20 -12.04 0.62
C HIS A 88 -7.50 -10.53 0.55
N PRO A 89 -6.61 -9.72 -0.05
CA PRO A 89 -6.78 -8.28 -0.08
C PRO A 89 -7.94 -7.85 -1.00
N GLU A 90 -8.62 -6.77 -0.63
CA GLU A 90 -9.84 -6.31 -1.32
C GLU A 90 -9.85 -4.81 -1.65
N SER A 91 -8.88 -4.02 -1.18
CA SER A 91 -8.91 -2.56 -1.39
C SER A 91 -8.93 -2.15 -2.86
N MET A 92 -8.20 -2.85 -3.73
CA MET A 92 -8.18 -2.58 -5.16
C MET A 92 -9.48 -3.02 -5.82
N ASP A 93 -10.05 -4.16 -5.41
CA ASP A 93 -11.35 -4.63 -5.90
C ASP A 93 -12.46 -3.63 -5.56
N LYS A 94 -12.47 -3.12 -4.32
CA LYS A 94 -13.41 -2.10 -3.86
C LYS A 94 -13.25 -0.80 -4.65
N LEU A 95 -12.02 -0.38 -4.93
CA LEU A 95 -11.74 0.79 -5.77
C LEU A 95 -12.22 0.59 -7.21
N MET A 96 -11.93 -0.55 -7.82
CA MET A 96 -12.38 -0.87 -9.18
C MET A 96 -13.91 -0.92 -9.28
N THR A 97 -14.57 -1.49 -8.26
CA THR A 97 -16.04 -1.49 -8.14
C THR A 97 -16.58 -0.07 -8.04
N LEU A 98 -15.95 0.80 -7.25
CA LEU A 98 -16.33 2.21 -7.12
C LEU A 98 -16.25 2.95 -8.47
N LEU A 99 -15.27 2.61 -9.30
CA LEU A 99 -15.11 3.17 -10.65
C LEU A 99 -16.06 2.54 -11.69
N GLY A 100 -16.89 1.57 -11.29
CA GLY A 100 -17.89 0.92 -12.14
C GLY A 100 -17.40 -0.32 -12.89
N ALA A 101 -16.18 -0.80 -12.62
CA ALA A 101 -15.67 -2.05 -13.19
C ALA A 101 -16.22 -3.28 -12.44
N GLU A 102 -15.96 -4.46 -12.99
CA GLU A 102 -16.31 -5.76 -12.43
C GLU A 102 -15.03 -6.55 -12.06
N PRO A 103 -14.53 -6.43 -10.82
CA PRO A 103 -13.39 -7.21 -10.38
C PRO A 103 -13.71 -8.71 -10.41
N VAL A 104 -12.85 -9.51 -11.02
CA VAL A 104 -13.01 -10.96 -11.08
C VAL A 104 -12.33 -11.64 -9.90
N ARG A 105 -12.98 -12.69 -9.37
CA ARG A 105 -12.34 -13.57 -8.39
C ARG A 105 -11.35 -14.47 -9.11
N TRP A 106 -10.10 -14.45 -8.67
CA TRP A 106 -9.02 -15.26 -9.22
C TRP A 106 -7.99 -15.57 -8.14
N SER A 107 -7.25 -16.67 -8.30
CA SER A 107 -6.41 -17.23 -7.23
C SER A 107 -5.05 -16.54 -7.06
N TYR A 108 -4.52 -15.91 -8.12
CA TYR A 108 -3.14 -15.40 -8.14
C TYR A 108 -3.03 -13.92 -7.74
N LYS A 109 -3.96 -13.42 -6.91
CA LYS A 109 -4.04 -12.00 -6.52
C LYS A 109 -2.77 -11.49 -5.85
N THR A 110 -2.10 -12.33 -5.06
CA THR A 110 -0.93 -12.00 -4.24
C THR A 110 0.32 -12.82 -4.62
N ASP A 111 0.22 -13.61 -5.69
CA ASP A 111 1.26 -14.55 -6.10
C ASP A 111 2.43 -13.85 -6.80
N CYS A 112 3.62 -14.34 -6.47
CA CYS A 112 4.93 -14.08 -7.05
C CYS A 112 5.60 -15.48 -7.13
#